data_AF-A0A9P8GYD0-F1
#
_entry.id   AF-A0A9P8GYD0-F1
#
_cell.length_a   1.000
_cell.length_b   1.000
_cell.length_c   1.000
_cell.angle_alpha   90.00
_cell.angle_beta   90.00
_cell.angle_gamma   90.00
#
_symmetry.space_group_name_H-M   'P 1'
#
loop_
_entity.id
_entity.type
_entity.pdbx_description
1 polymer ?
#
loop_
_entity_poly.entity_id
_entity_poly.type
_entity_poly.pdbx_seq_one_letter_code
_entity_poly.pdbx_strand_id
1 'polypeptide(L)'
;MNDLVDFLRAHEEAFRSRNRLQSLYSDFRLQKTSNPDGYQANSRAWLRGLTAAARAGRLPPASTGPGQQSHVVFGSGEELSRALNSPQWGRPLALGAVIQDAVEKREFIPLDDFLNATKSIYAKTWIPSPWQVVSWGLKQVGVASLFGASDKLSVGNLVVMSNVEEAANAIIAKASQLDQSTTSLVFSRSLFESEFAHVLDPTQQPEAALSTTDFDILLRYLSRDKPCLSMNSSSIKLKSVSESVPQPITQQDTDIANLRTLINALETQVSALTDRINTLDISAREAVAAKRTIQAKSALRSKKLAETTLNTRSATLSQLEETYTAIQTAADQVAIVSAMSASANVLKSLHAEVGGTEGVEEVVDRLRDEMENVDEVGRVINEASTSKVDEEDVDEEFAAMERADKEKREKEEAERTAARLAELEGLDKQRDVEKSQEETNTRREMQAETV
;
A
#
# COMPACT_ATOMS: atom_id res chain seq x y z
N MET A 1 -25.77 -13.34 1.90
CA MET A 1 -25.99 -12.62 0.64
C MET A 1 -24.75 -12.82 -0.20
N ASN A 2 -24.90 -13.11 -1.50
CA ASN A 2 -23.77 -13.47 -2.34
C ASN A 2 -23.15 -12.17 -2.89
N ASP A 3 -22.17 -11.64 -2.14
CA ASP A 3 -21.54 -10.33 -2.35
C ASP A 3 -21.13 -10.10 -3.82
N LEU A 4 -20.62 -11.15 -4.48
CA LEU A 4 -20.20 -11.08 -5.89
C LEU A 4 -21.37 -10.87 -6.88
N VAL A 5 -22.51 -11.54 -6.68
CA VAL A 5 -23.67 -11.37 -7.58
C VAL A 5 -24.25 -9.97 -7.42
N ASP A 6 -24.33 -9.48 -6.19
CA ASP A 6 -24.82 -8.13 -5.89
C ASP A 6 -23.86 -7.07 -6.46
N PHE A 7 -22.55 -7.29 -6.35
CA PHE A 7 -21.53 -6.47 -7.00
C PHE A 7 -21.73 -6.39 -8.52
N LEU A 8 -21.88 -7.53 -9.20
CA LEU A 8 -22.08 -7.58 -10.65
C LEU A 8 -23.35 -6.81 -11.06
N ARG A 9 -24.43 -6.94 -10.30
CA ARG A 9 -25.69 -6.23 -10.58
C ARG A 9 -25.55 -4.71 -10.41
N ALA A 10 -24.78 -4.26 -9.43
CA ALA A 10 -24.54 -2.84 -9.20
C ALA A 10 -23.66 -2.22 -10.30
N HIS A 11 -22.58 -2.92 -10.68
CA HIS A 11 -21.51 -2.34 -11.51
C HIS A 11 -21.61 -2.67 -13.00
N GLU A 12 -22.31 -3.75 -13.38
CA GLU A 12 -22.39 -4.19 -14.77
C GLU A 12 -23.81 -4.14 -15.33
N GLU A 13 -24.01 -3.35 -16.40
CA GLU A 13 -25.33 -3.14 -17.01
C GLU A 13 -25.97 -4.44 -17.50
N ALA A 14 -25.16 -5.37 -18.01
CA ALA A 14 -25.62 -6.67 -18.48
C ALA A 14 -26.25 -7.53 -17.36
N PHE A 15 -25.93 -7.26 -16.10
CA PHE A 15 -26.45 -7.97 -14.93
C PHE A 15 -27.61 -7.25 -14.25
N ARG A 16 -28.04 -6.07 -14.72
CA ARG A 16 -29.16 -5.32 -14.08
C ARG A 16 -30.54 -5.88 -14.42
N SER A 17 -30.75 -6.29 -15.66
CA SER A 17 -32.05 -6.74 -16.17
C SER A 17 -32.32 -8.22 -15.86
N ARG A 18 -33.53 -8.53 -15.38
CA ARG A 18 -33.98 -9.90 -15.11
C ARG A 18 -33.87 -10.82 -16.33
N ASN A 19 -34.26 -10.33 -17.51
CA ASN A 19 -34.22 -11.12 -18.75
C ASN A 19 -32.77 -11.40 -19.20
N ARG A 20 -31.85 -10.43 -18.99
CA ARG A 20 -30.43 -10.65 -19.27
C ARG A 20 -29.81 -11.62 -18.29
N LEU A 21 -30.11 -11.52 -16.99
CA LEU A 21 -29.63 -12.48 -15.99
C LEU A 21 -30.11 -13.91 -16.29
N GLN A 22 -31.37 -14.09 -16.69
CA GLN A 22 -31.86 -15.40 -17.12
C GLN A 22 -31.05 -15.94 -18.31
N SER A 23 -30.72 -15.10 -19.29
CA SER A 23 -29.88 -15.49 -20.43
C SER A 23 -28.45 -15.81 -20.01
N LEU A 24 -27.85 -15.00 -19.14
CA LEU A 24 -26.47 -15.19 -18.64
C LEU A 24 -26.31 -16.46 -17.80
N TYR A 25 -27.31 -16.83 -17.01
CA TYR A 25 -27.27 -18.03 -16.17
C TYR A 25 -27.71 -19.30 -16.91
N SER A 26 -28.36 -19.17 -18.08
CA SER A 26 -28.77 -20.31 -18.90
C SER A 26 -27.58 -21.05 -19.53
N ASP A 27 -27.81 -22.29 -19.97
CA ASP A 27 -26.85 -22.99 -20.81
C ASP A 27 -26.94 -22.48 -22.25
N PHE A 28 -26.17 -21.44 -22.55
CA PHE A 28 -26.13 -20.85 -23.88
C PHE A 28 -25.05 -21.47 -24.79
N ARG A 29 -24.40 -22.59 -24.42
CA ARG A 29 -23.31 -23.19 -25.23
C ARG A 29 -23.78 -23.60 -26.63
N LEU A 30 -25.02 -24.09 -26.75
CA LEU A 30 -25.62 -24.44 -28.04
C LEU A 30 -25.81 -23.23 -28.97
N GLN A 31 -25.81 -22.00 -28.43
CA GLN A 31 -25.88 -20.78 -29.23
C GLN A 31 -24.61 -20.56 -30.03
N LYS A 32 -23.47 -21.19 -29.68
CA LYS A 32 -22.22 -21.09 -30.46
C LYS A 32 -22.42 -21.46 -31.94
N THR A 33 -23.35 -22.37 -32.24
CA THR A 33 -23.73 -22.75 -33.62
C THR A 33 -25.07 -22.16 -34.05
N SER A 34 -26.07 -22.15 -33.17
CA SER A 34 -27.45 -21.75 -33.52
C SER A 34 -27.70 -20.23 -33.52
N ASN A 35 -26.97 -19.47 -32.70
CA ASN A 35 -27.04 -18.01 -32.62
C ASN A 35 -25.70 -17.43 -32.12
N PRO A 36 -24.68 -17.35 -32.99
CA PRO A 36 -23.33 -16.94 -32.60
C PRO A 36 -23.27 -15.56 -31.94
N ASP A 37 -24.11 -14.63 -32.38
CA ASP A 37 -24.17 -13.28 -31.83
C ASP A 37 -24.68 -13.29 -30.38
N GLY A 38 -25.72 -14.08 -30.09
CA GLY A 38 -26.24 -14.28 -28.73
C GLY A 38 -25.20 -14.90 -27.80
N TYR A 39 -24.48 -15.92 -28.29
CA TYR A 39 -23.37 -16.53 -27.55
C TYR A 39 -22.27 -15.51 -27.24
N GLN A 40 -21.82 -14.75 -28.24
CA GLN A 40 -20.78 -13.75 -28.07
C GLN A 40 -21.20 -12.62 -27.12
N ALA A 41 -22.46 -12.16 -27.18
CA ALA A 41 -22.97 -11.14 -26.27
C ALA A 41 -22.96 -11.62 -24.81
N ASN A 42 -23.35 -12.87 -24.56
CA ASN A 42 -23.30 -13.46 -23.22
C ASN A 42 -21.87 -13.70 -22.73
N SER A 43 -21.01 -14.24 -23.60
CA SER A 43 -19.60 -14.49 -23.29
C SER A 43 -18.86 -13.20 -22.95
N ARG A 44 -19.02 -12.13 -23.75
CA ARG A 44 -18.44 -10.80 -23.47
C ARG A 44 -18.97 -10.19 -22.17
N ALA A 45 -20.26 -10.32 -21.89
CA ALA A 45 -20.85 -9.81 -20.65
C ALA A 45 -20.26 -10.50 -19.41
N TRP A 46 -20.12 -11.83 -19.44
CA TRP A 46 -19.46 -12.57 -18.37
C TRP A 46 -17.99 -12.21 -18.23
N LEU A 47 -17.25 -12.14 -19.34
CA LEU A 47 -15.85 -11.75 -19.32
C LEU A 47 -15.66 -10.36 -18.68
N ARG A 48 -16.41 -9.36 -19.14
CA ARG A 48 -16.37 -8.00 -18.58
C ARG A 48 -16.67 -7.99 -17.09
N GLY A 49 -17.71 -8.71 -16.66
CA GLY A 49 -18.07 -8.80 -15.25
C GLY A 49 -17.00 -9.49 -14.39
N LEU A 50 -16.41 -10.58 -14.86
CA LEU A 50 -15.30 -11.24 -14.17
C LEU A 50 -14.07 -10.33 -14.09
N THR A 51 -13.72 -9.65 -15.17
CA THR A 51 -12.60 -8.69 -15.19
C THR A 51 -12.81 -7.56 -14.16
N ALA A 52 -14.00 -6.95 -14.14
CA ALA A 52 -14.34 -5.89 -13.20
C ALA A 52 -14.37 -6.38 -11.74
N ALA A 53 -14.92 -7.58 -11.50
CA ALA A 53 -14.93 -8.19 -10.18
C ALA A 53 -13.52 -8.56 -9.69
N ALA A 54 -12.65 -9.05 -10.58
CA ALA A 54 -11.24 -9.29 -10.28
C ALA A 54 -10.57 -7.97 -9.91
N ARG A 55 -10.76 -6.92 -10.71
CA ARG A 55 -10.18 -5.60 -10.50
C ARG A 55 -10.56 -4.99 -9.15
N ALA A 56 -11.74 -5.31 -8.63
CA ALA A 56 -12.25 -4.90 -7.33
C ALA A 56 -11.90 -5.85 -6.16
N GLY A 57 -11.09 -6.89 -6.39
CA GLY A 57 -10.71 -7.86 -5.35
C GLY A 57 -11.89 -8.72 -4.84
N ARG A 58 -12.95 -8.89 -5.65
CA ARG A 58 -14.20 -9.57 -5.26
C ARG A 58 -14.29 -11.02 -5.75
N LEU A 59 -13.38 -11.46 -6.61
CA LEU A 59 -13.31 -12.86 -7.02
C LEU A 59 -12.59 -13.72 -5.97
N PRO A 60 -12.88 -15.03 -5.93
CA PRO A 60 -12.14 -15.95 -5.06
C PRO A 60 -10.63 -15.86 -5.30
N PRO A 61 -9.82 -15.87 -4.24
CA PRO A 61 -8.38 -15.75 -4.37
C PRO A 61 -7.78 -16.96 -5.10
N ALA A 62 -6.61 -16.76 -5.69
CA ALA A 62 -5.82 -17.85 -6.25
C ALA A 62 -5.45 -18.85 -5.14
N SER A 63 -5.45 -20.16 -5.44
CA SER A 63 -5.23 -21.23 -4.44
C SER A 63 -3.77 -21.34 -3.92
N THR A 64 -2.90 -20.39 -4.24
CA THR A 64 -1.44 -20.46 -4.02
C THR A 64 -0.95 -19.90 -2.68
N GLY A 65 -1.82 -19.41 -1.79
CA GLY A 65 -1.40 -18.84 -0.52
C GLY A 65 -2.54 -18.48 0.45
N PRO A 66 -2.23 -17.89 1.62
CA PRO A 66 -3.24 -17.35 2.53
C PRO A 66 -4.15 -16.40 1.75
N GLY A 67 -5.47 -16.45 2.00
CA GLY A 67 -6.55 -15.85 1.18
C GLY A 67 -6.58 -14.32 1.12
N GLN A 68 -5.47 -13.70 0.72
CA GLN A 68 -5.37 -12.29 0.41
C GLN A 68 -6.12 -12.01 -0.89
N GLN A 69 -6.85 -10.91 -0.91
CA GLN A 69 -7.54 -10.45 -2.12
C GLN A 69 -6.49 -10.14 -3.20
N SER A 70 -6.83 -10.45 -4.45
CA SER A 70 -5.99 -10.18 -5.61
C SER A 70 -6.80 -9.43 -6.65
N HIS A 71 -6.11 -8.53 -7.35
CA HIS A 71 -6.73 -7.66 -8.34
C HIS A 71 -6.44 -8.08 -9.79
N VAL A 72 -5.41 -8.92 -9.99
CA VAL A 72 -4.98 -9.37 -11.32
C VAL A 72 -5.02 -10.88 -11.52
N VAL A 73 -5.30 -11.68 -10.49
CA VAL A 73 -5.48 -13.14 -10.60
C VAL A 73 -6.64 -13.62 -9.75
N PHE A 74 -7.33 -14.67 -10.20
CA PHE A 74 -8.39 -15.30 -9.42
C PHE A 74 -8.38 -16.82 -9.54
N GLY A 75 -8.96 -17.48 -8.55
CA GLY A 75 -9.20 -18.93 -8.56
C GLY A 75 -10.46 -19.27 -9.34
N SER A 76 -10.33 -20.07 -10.39
CA SER A 76 -11.46 -20.73 -11.06
C SER A 76 -11.83 -22.03 -10.34
N GLY A 77 -13.06 -22.50 -10.56
CA GLY A 77 -13.55 -23.78 -10.05
C GLY A 77 -14.76 -23.64 -9.13
N GLU A 78 -14.93 -24.61 -8.23
CA GLU A 78 -16.15 -24.73 -7.42
C GLU A 78 -16.40 -23.51 -6.52
N GLU A 79 -15.35 -22.84 -6.04
CA GLU A 79 -15.47 -21.63 -5.22
C GLU A 79 -16.07 -20.46 -6.01
N LEU A 80 -15.60 -20.24 -7.24
CA LEU A 80 -16.18 -19.24 -8.15
C LEU A 80 -17.62 -19.59 -8.52
N SER A 81 -17.90 -20.87 -8.80
CA SER A 81 -19.27 -21.34 -9.08
C SER A 81 -20.22 -21.08 -7.90
N ARG A 82 -19.73 -21.27 -6.67
CA ARG A 82 -20.49 -21.00 -5.43
C ARG A 82 -20.68 -19.50 -5.20
N ALA A 83 -19.65 -18.68 -5.40
CA ALA A 83 -19.70 -17.23 -5.26
C ALA A 83 -20.67 -16.59 -6.27
N LEU A 84 -20.84 -17.21 -7.45
CA LEU A 84 -21.80 -16.77 -8.48
C LEU A 84 -23.18 -17.42 -8.36
N ASN A 85 -23.46 -18.22 -7.33
CA ASN A 85 -24.77 -18.85 -7.19
C ASN A 85 -25.86 -17.83 -6.86
N SER A 86 -26.87 -17.71 -7.72
CA SER A 86 -28.05 -16.89 -7.44
C SER A 86 -29.16 -17.72 -6.81
N PRO A 87 -29.84 -17.23 -5.76
CA PRO A 87 -31.06 -17.88 -5.26
C PRO A 87 -32.17 -18.01 -6.31
N GLN A 88 -32.20 -17.13 -7.32
CA GLN A 88 -33.26 -17.09 -8.33
C GLN A 88 -32.90 -17.86 -9.61
N TRP A 89 -31.62 -17.88 -10.01
CA TRP A 89 -31.17 -18.47 -11.28
C TRP A 89 -30.21 -19.66 -11.11
N GLY A 90 -29.86 -20.01 -9.88
CA GLY A 90 -28.88 -21.05 -9.60
C GLY A 90 -27.47 -20.64 -10.01
N ARG A 91 -26.68 -21.62 -10.47
CA ARG A 91 -25.29 -21.41 -10.92
C ARG A 91 -25.24 -21.10 -12.41
N PRO A 92 -24.29 -20.29 -12.88
CA PRO A 92 -24.08 -20.07 -14.31
C PRO A 92 -23.69 -21.37 -15.02
N LEU A 93 -24.47 -21.79 -16.02
CA LEU A 93 -24.32 -23.10 -16.67
C LEU A 93 -23.33 -23.15 -17.84
N ALA A 94 -22.89 -22.00 -18.35
CA ALA A 94 -21.97 -21.88 -19.49
C ALA A 94 -20.66 -21.15 -19.14
N LEU A 95 -20.37 -20.98 -17.86
CA LEU A 95 -19.22 -20.21 -17.37
C LEU A 95 -17.88 -20.88 -17.73
N GLY A 96 -17.83 -22.21 -17.78
CA GLY A 96 -16.65 -22.94 -18.23
C GLY A 96 -16.31 -22.61 -19.69
N ALA A 97 -17.32 -22.59 -20.56
CA ALA A 97 -17.14 -22.19 -21.96
C ALA A 97 -16.68 -20.72 -22.12
N VAL A 98 -17.16 -19.81 -21.27
CA VAL A 98 -16.69 -18.41 -21.27
C VAL A 98 -15.21 -18.31 -20.89
N ILE A 99 -14.81 -18.97 -19.80
CA ILE A 99 -13.40 -18.98 -19.37
C ILE A 99 -12.52 -19.62 -20.43
N GLN A 100 -12.96 -20.71 -21.06
CA GLN A 100 -12.23 -21.35 -22.14
C GLN A 100 -12.01 -20.38 -23.31
N ASP A 101 -13.07 -19.72 -23.78
CA ASP A 101 -12.94 -18.74 -24.88
C ASP A 101 -11.99 -17.60 -24.49
N ALA A 102 -11.99 -17.15 -23.23
CA ALA A 102 -11.10 -16.11 -22.73
C ALA A 102 -9.62 -16.57 -22.71
N VAL A 103 -9.37 -17.83 -22.36
CA VAL A 103 -8.02 -18.43 -22.42
C VAL A 103 -7.56 -18.60 -23.88
N GLU A 104 -8.44 -19.07 -24.77
CA GLU A 104 -8.14 -19.20 -26.20
C GLU A 104 -7.78 -17.84 -26.84
N LYS A 105 -8.43 -16.76 -26.39
CA LYS A 105 -8.16 -15.38 -26.82
C LYS A 105 -7.01 -14.71 -26.06
N ARG A 106 -6.41 -15.37 -25.08
CA ARG A 106 -5.36 -14.83 -24.18
C ARG A 106 -5.81 -13.62 -23.35
N GLU A 107 -7.12 -13.48 -23.15
CA GLU A 107 -7.69 -12.49 -22.22
C GLU A 107 -7.45 -12.94 -20.78
N PHE A 108 -7.52 -14.26 -20.55
CA PHE A 108 -7.04 -14.92 -19.34
C PHE A 108 -5.87 -15.86 -19.64
N ILE A 109 -4.93 -15.96 -18.71
CA ILE A 109 -3.76 -16.85 -18.85
C ILE A 109 -3.60 -17.67 -17.58
N PRO A 110 -3.40 -19.01 -17.65
CA PRO A 110 -3.07 -19.79 -16.47
C PRO A 110 -1.82 -19.24 -15.75
N LEU A 111 -1.88 -19.10 -14.43
CA LEU A 111 -0.83 -18.46 -13.64
C LEU A 111 0.55 -19.11 -13.85
N ASP A 112 0.61 -20.44 -13.82
CA ASP A 112 1.85 -21.19 -14.02
C ASP A 112 2.43 -20.97 -15.42
N ASP A 113 1.59 -20.96 -16.45
CA ASP A 113 2.02 -20.65 -17.82
C ASP A 113 2.53 -19.21 -17.93
N PHE A 114 1.85 -18.26 -17.27
CA PHE A 114 2.25 -16.86 -17.26
C PHE A 114 3.62 -16.68 -16.59
N LEU A 115 3.84 -17.22 -15.39
CA LEU A 115 5.08 -17.01 -14.65
C LEU A 115 6.26 -17.74 -15.31
N ASN A 116 6.06 -18.98 -15.79
CA ASN A 116 7.12 -19.80 -16.37
C ASN A 116 7.46 -19.44 -17.83
N ALA A 117 6.64 -18.66 -18.52
CA ALA A 117 6.91 -18.27 -19.90
C ALA A 117 8.17 -17.41 -20.02
N THR A 118 9.17 -17.90 -20.77
CA THR A 118 10.49 -17.25 -20.97
C THR A 118 10.48 -16.16 -22.04
N LYS A 119 9.52 -16.20 -22.96
CA LYS A 119 9.31 -15.20 -24.01
C LYS A 119 8.04 -14.40 -23.71
N SER A 120 7.93 -13.22 -24.33
CA SER A 120 6.72 -12.41 -24.22
C SER A 120 5.47 -13.21 -24.60
N ILE A 121 4.40 -13.01 -23.83
CA ILE A 121 3.09 -13.64 -24.03
C ILE A 121 2.36 -13.11 -25.28
N TYR A 122 2.82 -11.98 -25.82
CA TYR A 122 2.33 -11.42 -27.09
C TYR A 122 3.11 -11.96 -28.30
N ALA A 123 4.17 -12.74 -28.09
CA ALA A 123 4.89 -13.36 -29.20
C ALA A 123 3.99 -14.37 -29.93
N LYS A 124 4.02 -14.33 -31.27
CA LYS A 124 3.26 -15.25 -32.13
C LYS A 124 3.59 -16.73 -31.88
N THR A 125 4.79 -17.01 -31.38
CA THR A 125 5.29 -18.37 -31.09
C THR A 125 4.99 -18.85 -29.68
N TRP A 126 4.53 -17.97 -28.80
CA TRP A 126 4.11 -18.38 -27.47
C TRP A 126 2.73 -19.02 -27.57
N ILE A 127 2.64 -20.30 -27.19
CA ILE A 127 1.40 -21.06 -27.07
C ILE A 127 1.37 -21.55 -25.62
N PRO A 128 0.42 -21.12 -24.78
CA PRO A 128 0.30 -21.62 -23.41
C PRO A 128 0.17 -23.15 -23.42
N SER A 129 0.70 -23.80 -22.38
CA SER A 129 0.81 -25.26 -22.37
C SER A 129 -0.57 -25.89 -22.47
N PRO A 130 -0.85 -26.70 -23.51
CA PRO A 130 -2.12 -27.38 -23.60
C PRO A 130 -2.35 -28.34 -22.41
N TRP A 131 -1.29 -28.77 -21.72
CA TRP A 131 -1.27 -29.98 -20.87
C TRP A 131 -1.63 -29.76 -19.39
N GLN A 132 -1.55 -28.54 -18.84
CA GLN A 132 -2.01 -28.29 -17.46
C GLN A 132 -3.53 -28.05 -17.36
N VAL A 133 -4.18 -27.86 -18.51
CA VAL A 133 -5.61 -27.64 -18.66
C VAL A 133 -6.37 -28.93 -19.05
N VAL A 134 -5.69 -30.09 -19.20
CA VAL A 134 -6.28 -31.35 -19.73
C VAL A 134 -7.02 -32.20 -18.68
N SER A 135 -7.31 -31.69 -17.48
CA SER A 135 -8.45 -32.29 -16.74
C SER A 135 -9.80 -31.91 -17.36
N TRP A 136 -9.82 -31.07 -18.42
CA TRP A 136 -11.01 -30.49 -19.02
C TRP A 136 -11.30 -31.18 -20.37
N GLY A 137 -11.92 -32.36 -20.32
CA GLY A 137 -12.81 -32.80 -21.41
C GLY A 137 -12.23 -33.42 -22.69
N LEU A 138 -11.03 -34.03 -22.70
CA LEU A 138 -10.57 -34.86 -23.83
C LEU A 138 -11.27 -36.26 -23.88
N LYS A 139 -12.61 -36.25 -23.89
CA LYS A 139 -13.48 -37.31 -24.41
C LYS A 139 -14.56 -36.73 -25.33
N GLN A 140 -14.24 -35.68 -26.09
CA GLN A 140 -15.21 -34.99 -26.93
C GLN A 140 -14.82 -34.91 -28.40
N VAL A 141 -14.37 -36.03 -28.95
CA VAL A 141 -14.50 -36.29 -30.40
C VAL A 141 -15.16 -37.65 -30.56
N GLY A 142 -16.49 -37.67 -30.70
CA GLY A 142 -17.18 -38.77 -31.39
C GLY A 142 -18.48 -39.32 -30.79
N VAL A 143 -18.68 -39.39 -29.46
CA VAL A 143 -19.80 -40.22 -28.92
C VAL A 143 -20.59 -39.61 -27.75
N ALA A 144 -20.12 -38.53 -27.11
CA ALA A 144 -20.74 -37.99 -25.89
C ALA A 144 -21.79 -36.88 -26.10
N SER A 145 -22.09 -36.47 -27.35
CA SER A 145 -23.10 -35.44 -27.62
C SER A 145 -24.55 -35.90 -27.39
N LEU A 146 -24.76 -37.18 -27.04
CA LEU A 146 -26.09 -37.75 -26.79
C LEU A 146 -26.46 -37.83 -25.29
N PHE A 147 -25.53 -37.60 -24.37
CA PHE A 147 -25.80 -37.61 -22.93
C PHE A 147 -25.09 -36.41 -22.29
N GLY A 148 -25.87 -35.46 -21.79
CA GLY A 148 -25.44 -34.14 -21.35
C GLY A 148 -24.15 -34.12 -20.52
N ALA A 149 -23.06 -33.69 -21.14
CA ALA A 149 -21.83 -33.35 -20.45
C ALA A 149 -22.02 -32.00 -19.74
N SER A 150 -21.98 -32.03 -18.40
CA SER A 150 -22.05 -30.83 -17.57
C SER A 150 -20.82 -29.95 -17.82
N ASP A 151 -21.03 -28.63 -17.95
CA ASP A 151 -19.96 -27.64 -18.02
C ASP A 151 -19.30 -27.51 -16.64
N LYS A 152 -18.46 -28.50 -16.28
CA LYS A 152 -17.82 -28.47 -14.98
C LYS A 152 -16.72 -27.41 -15.01
N LEU A 153 -16.94 -26.34 -14.26
CA LEU A 153 -15.93 -25.30 -14.07
C LEU A 153 -14.68 -25.93 -13.48
N SER A 154 -13.60 -25.69 -14.17
CA SER A 154 -12.32 -26.24 -13.86
C SER A 154 -11.56 -25.47 -12.81
N VAL A 155 -10.74 -26.19 -12.06
CA VAL A 155 -9.90 -25.60 -11.01
C VAL A 155 -8.57 -25.14 -11.62
N GLY A 156 -8.23 -23.88 -11.39
CA GLY A 156 -6.98 -23.27 -11.86
C GLY A 156 -6.90 -21.79 -11.44
N ASN A 157 -5.71 -21.20 -11.49
CA ASN A 157 -5.52 -19.78 -11.23
C ASN A 157 -5.36 -19.04 -12.56
N LEU A 158 -6.14 -17.99 -12.77
CA LEU A 158 -6.23 -17.29 -14.05
C LEU A 158 -5.84 -15.82 -13.87
N VAL A 159 -4.79 -15.41 -14.59
CA VAL A 159 -4.31 -14.04 -14.69
C VAL A 159 -5.21 -13.26 -15.64
N VAL A 160 -5.70 -12.10 -15.19
CA VAL A 160 -6.59 -11.20 -15.93
C VAL A 160 -5.75 -10.15 -16.64
N MET A 161 -5.53 -10.34 -17.94
CA MET A 161 -4.53 -9.54 -18.68
C MET A 161 -4.85 -8.05 -18.73
N SER A 162 -6.12 -7.68 -18.88
CA SER A 162 -6.51 -6.27 -18.87
C SER A 162 -6.15 -5.56 -17.55
N ASN A 163 -6.27 -6.26 -16.43
CA ASN A 163 -5.96 -5.70 -15.10
C ASN A 163 -4.45 -5.62 -14.89
N VAL A 164 -3.70 -6.62 -15.38
CA VAL A 164 -2.22 -6.58 -15.39
C VAL A 164 -1.72 -5.40 -16.21
N GLU A 165 -2.26 -5.20 -17.42
CA GLU A 165 -1.90 -4.09 -18.30
C GLU A 165 -2.24 -2.74 -17.67
N GLU A 166 -3.42 -2.60 -17.08
CA GLU A 166 -3.84 -1.38 -16.35
C GLU A 166 -2.90 -1.08 -15.18
N ALA A 167 -2.63 -2.06 -14.32
CA ALA A 167 -1.74 -1.93 -13.17
C ALA A 167 -0.31 -1.60 -13.59
N ALA A 168 0.23 -2.28 -14.60
CA ALA A 168 1.56 -2.02 -15.13
C ALA A 168 1.65 -0.60 -15.71
N ASN A 169 0.62 -0.14 -16.43
CA ASN A 169 0.57 1.23 -16.94
C ASN A 169 0.53 2.25 -15.81
N ALA A 170 -0.22 1.97 -14.74
CA ALA A 170 -0.31 2.84 -13.58
C ALA A 170 1.02 2.88 -12.80
N ILE A 171 1.74 1.75 -12.67
CA ILE A 171 3.10 1.69 -12.10
C ILE A 171 4.04 2.57 -12.93
N ILE A 172 4.01 2.44 -14.25
CA ILE A 172 4.87 3.23 -15.14
C ILE A 172 4.54 4.73 -15.04
N ALA A 173 3.25 5.08 -14.99
CA ALA A 173 2.83 6.46 -14.82
C ALA A 173 3.32 7.03 -13.48
N LYS A 174 3.13 6.31 -12.37
CA LYS A 174 3.64 6.72 -11.06
C LYS A 174 5.16 6.81 -11.04
N ALA A 175 5.86 5.83 -11.62
CA ALA A 175 7.32 5.82 -11.72
C ALA A 175 7.88 7.03 -12.50
N SER A 176 7.18 7.48 -13.55
CA SER A 176 7.58 8.66 -14.32
C SER A 176 7.45 9.98 -13.54
N GLN A 177 6.69 9.98 -12.45
CA GLN A 177 6.51 11.13 -11.55
C GLN A 177 7.50 11.13 -10.39
N LEU A 178 8.23 10.03 -10.17
CA LEU A 178 9.28 9.96 -9.17
C LEU A 178 10.47 10.81 -9.60
N ASP A 179 11.31 11.15 -8.62
CA ASP A 179 12.63 11.69 -8.88
C ASP A 179 13.43 10.72 -9.78
N GLN A 180 13.98 11.24 -10.87
CA GLN A 180 14.64 10.45 -11.90
C GLN A 180 16.11 10.17 -11.60
N SER A 181 16.59 10.48 -10.39
CA SER A 181 17.90 10.08 -9.89
C SER A 181 18.03 8.55 -9.82
N THR A 182 19.25 8.08 -10.02
CA THR A 182 19.57 6.66 -10.00
C THR A 182 19.24 6.02 -8.64
N THR A 183 19.36 6.76 -7.54
CA THR A 183 19.07 6.27 -6.19
C THR A 183 17.57 6.08 -5.96
N SER A 184 16.73 6.98 -6.49
CA SER A 184 15.28 6.98 -6.29
C SER A 184 14.57 5.89 -7.08
N LEU A 185 15.11 5.51 -8.25
CA LEU A 185 14.55 4.49 -9.15
C LEU A 185 14.94 3.05 -8.77
N VAL A 186 15.68 2.86 -7.68
CA VAL A 186 16.18 1.56 -7.23
C VAL A 186 15.51 1.16 -5.91
N PHE A 187 14.91 -0.02 -5.92
CA PHE A 187 14.07 -0.53 -4.84
C PHE A 187 14.52 -1.91 -4.38
N SER A 188 14.34 -2.20 -3.09
CA SER A 188 14.17 -3.58 -2.64
C SER A 188 12.76 -4.06 -2.98
N ARG A 189 12.53 -5.37 -2.90
CA ARG A 189 11.18 -5.91 -3.10
C ARG A 189 10.15 -5.28 -2.15
N SER A 190 10.44 -5.20 -0.86
CA SER A 190 9.51 -4.65 0.12
C SER A 190 9.18 -3.18 -0.13
N LEU A 191 10.19 -2.38 -0.49
CA LEU A 191 9.99 -0.96 -0.83
C LEU A 191 9.16 -0.80 -2.11
N PHE A 192 9.40 -1.64 -3.10
CA PHE A 192 8.61 -1.63 -4.33
C PHE A 192 7.14 -1.96 -4.04
N GLU A 193 6.91 -3.02 -3.27
CA GLU A 193 5.56 -3.43 -2.89
C GLU A 193 4.85 -2.33 -2.09
N SER A 194 5.51 -1.69 -1.12
CA SER A 194 4.92 -0.58 -0.36
C SER A 194 4.64 0.66 -1.23
N GLU A 195 5.57 1.01 -2.13
CA GLU A 195 5.45 2.19 -2.99
C GLU A 195 4.27 2.02 -3.97
N PHE A 196 4.07 0.82 -4.52
CA PHE A 196 3.08 0.58 -5.57
C PHE A 196 1.83 -0.18 -5.08
N ALA A 197 1.67 -0.42 -3.78
CA ALA A 197 0.57 -1.19 -3.19
C ALA A 197 -0.81 -0.73 -3.67
N HIS A 198 -1.04 0.58 -3.72
CA HIS A 198 -2.34 1.18 -4.03
C HIS A 198 -2.38 1.82 -5.42
N VAL A 199 -1.53 1.39 -6.35
CA VAL A 199 -1.45 1.99 -7.70
C VAL A 199 -2.76 1.89 -8.50
N LEU A 200 -3.60 0.93 -8.13
CA LEU A 200 -4.90 0.66 -8.71
C LEU A 200 -6.08 1.33 -7.99
N ASP A 201 -5.86 1.93 -6.82
CA ASP A 201 -6.92 2.59 -6.06
C ASP A 201 -6.38 3.81 -5.29
N PRO A 202 -6.71 5.05 -5.72
CA PRO A 202 -6.23 6.25 -5.07
C PRO A 202 -6.82 6.47 -3.67
N THR A 203 -7.86 5.74 -3.27
CA THR A 203 -8.48 5.87 -1.94
C THR A 203 -7.63 5.28 -0.81
N GLN A 204 -6.58 4.50 -1.15
CA GLN A 204 -5.63 3.88 -0.22
C GLN A 204 -6.28 3.03 0.88
N GLN A 205 -7.44 2.44 0.60
CA GLN A 205 -8.06 1.48 1.52
C GLN A 205 -7.21 0.19 1.59
N PRO A 206 -7.05 -0.41 2.78
CA PRO A 206 -6.25 -1.63 2.95
C PRO A 206 -6.65 -2.78 2.04
N GLU A 207 -7.96 -2.96 1.80
CA GLU A 207 -8.49 -4.00 0.91
C GLU A 207 -8.17 -3.78 -0.58
N ALA A 208 -7.73 -2.59 -0.96
CA ALA A 208 -7.36 -2.26 -2.34
C ALA A 208 -5.85 -2.40 -2.61
N ALA A 209 -5.08 -2.82 -1.59
CA ALA A 209 -3.66 -3.09 -1.75
C ALA A 209 -3.43 -4.34 -2.59
N LEU A 210 -2.53 -4.23 -3.57
CA LEU A 210 -2.05 -5.36 -4.35
C LEU A 210 -1.41 -6.43 -3.45
N SER A 211 -1.69 -7.69 -3.74
CA SER A 211 -1.10 -8.83 -3.05
C SER A 211 0.32 -9.13 -3.53
N THR A 212 1.08 -9.93 -2.76
CA THR A 212 2.40 -10.41 -3.18
C THR A 212 2.34 -11.18 -4.51
N THR A 213 1.28 -11.95 -4.75
CA THR A 213 1.06 -12.66 -6.02
C THR A 213 0.82 -11.68 -7.17
N ASP A 214 0.09 -10.59 -6.93
CA ASP A 214 -0.09 -9.54 -7.93
C ASP A 214 1.26 -8.93 -8.31
N PHE A 215 2.14 -8.69 -7.34
CA PHE A 215 3.49 -8.18 -7.60
C PHE A 215 4.38 -9.17 -8.35
N ASP A 216 4.30 -10.48 -8.08
CA ASP A 216 5.03 -11.48 -8.87
C ASP A 216 4.62 -11.44 -10.34
N ILE A 217 3.31 -11.31 -10.61
CA ILE A 217 2.76 -11.18 -11.97
C ILE A 217 3.22 -9.87 -12.62
N LEU A 218 3.13 -8.75 -11.89
CA LEU A 218 3.47 -7.42 -12.41
C LEU A 218 4.97 -7.26 -12.69
N LEU A 219 5.83 -7.73 -11.79
CA LEU A 219 7.29 -7.72 -11.99
C LEU A 219 7.69 -8.59 -13.17
N ARG A 220 7.03 -9.75 -13.35
CA ARG A 220 7.25 -10.59 -14.52
C ARG A 220 6.82 -9.89 -15.81
N TYR A 221 5.66 -9.24 -15.80
CA TYR A 221 5.15 -8.50 -16.96
C TYR A 221 6.05 -7.31 -17.34
N LEU A 222 6.43 -6.48 -16.36
CA LEU A 222 7.24 -5.28 -16.54
C LEU A 222 8.71 -5.57 -16.90
N SER A 223 9.21 -6.77 -16.63
CA SER A 223 10.54 -7.20 -17.09
C SER A 223 10.49 -7.87 -18.47
N ARG A 224 9.47 -8.69 -18.74
CA ARG A 224 9.41 -9.54 -19.94
C ARG A 224 8.66 -8.93 -21.10
N ASP A 225 7.47 -8.38 -20.85
CA ASP A 225 6.52 -7.96 -21.89
C ASP A 225 6.59 -6.46 -22.16
N LYS A 226 6.83 -5.69 -21.10
CA LYS A 226 6.95 -4.23 -21.18
C LYS A 226 8.22 -3.78 -20.46
N PRO A 227 9.42 -3.90 -21.09
CA PRO A 227 10.72 -3.78 -20.44
C PRO A 227 10.96 -2.38 -19.88
N CYS A 228 10.44 -2.17 -18.68
CA CYS A 228 10.48 -0.92 -17.92
C CYS A 228 11.31 -1.08 -16.64
N LEU A 229 11.79 -2.29 -16.34
CA LEU A 229 12.64 -2.56 -15.19
C LEU A 229 13.64 -3.67 -15.46
N SER A 230 14.71 -3.66 -14.69
CA SER A 230 15.64 -4.78 -14.48
C SER A 230 15.43 -5.32 -13.07
N MET A 231 15.60 -6.63 -12.89
CA MET A 231 15.40 -7.30 -11.60
C MET A 231 16.47 -8.37 -11.37
N ASN A 232 16.99 -8.44 -10.15
CA ASN A 232 17.82 -9.55 -9.67
C ASN A 232 17.12 -10.21 -8.47
N SER A 233 17.83 -11.00 -7.67
CA SER A 233 17.24 -11.69 -6.51
C SER A 233 16.79 -10.77 -5.37
N SER A 234 17.33 -9.55 -5.26
CA SER A 234 17.13 -8.66 -4.11
C SER A 234 16.59 -7.27 -4.46
N SER A 235 16.78 -6.84 -5.70
CA SER A 235 16.65 -5.44 -6.11
C SER A 235 15.92 -5.32 -7.45
N ILE A 236 15.18 -4.23 -7.57
CA ILE A 236 14.39 -3.85 -8.73
C ILE A 236 14.84 -2.45 -9.14
N LYS A 237 15.29 -2.29 -10.38
CA LYS A 237 15.69 -1.00 -10.95
C LYS A 237 14.72 -0.59 -12.04
N LEU A 238 14.00 0.49 -11.81
CA LEU A 238 13.13 1.09 -12.81
C LEU A 238 13.96 1.82 -13.86
N LYS A 239 13.53 1.72 -15.11
CA LYS A 239 14.10 2.47 -16.23
C LYS A 239 13.76 3.96 -16.09
N SER A 240 14.76 4.83 -16.23
CA SER A 240 14.53 6.27 -16.25
C SER A 240 13.75 6.70 -17.50
N VAL A 241 13.04 7.83 -17.44
CA VAL A 241 12.32 8.39 -18.60
C VAL A 241 13.26 8.75 -19.75
N SER A 242 14.52 9.08 -19.47
CA SER A 242 15.54 9.38 -20.48
C SER A 242 16.10 8.13 -21.18
N GLU A 243 15.90 6.94 -20.59
CA GLU A 243 16.48 5.69 -21.06
C GLU A 243 15.53 4.95 -22.01
N SER A 244 16.07 4.49 -23.14
CA SER A 244 15.31 3.67 -24.09
C SER A 244 15.10 2.24 -23.57
N VAL A 245 16.11 1.67 -22.89
CA VAL A 245 16.14 0.29 -22.37
C VAL A 245 16.56 0.28 -20.89
N PRO A 246 15.99 -0.60 -20.04
CA PRO A 246 16.41 -0.74 -18.65
C PRO A 246 17.89 -1.09 -18.53
N GLN A 247 18.62 -0.38 -17.66
CA GLN A 247 20.01 -0.66 -17.36
C GLN A 247 20.17 -1.89 -16.45
N PRO A 248 21.27 -2.64 -16.55
CA PRO A 248 21.55 -3.73 -15.62
C PRO A 248 21.72 -3.19 -14.19
N ILE A 249 21.38 -4.03 -13.21
CA ILE A 249 21.56 -3.71 -11.80
C ILE A 249 23.04 -3.87 -11.43
N THR A 250 23.60 -2.86 -10.79
CA THR A 250 24.95 -2.84 -10.24
C THR A 250 24.96 -3.20 -8.75
N GLN A 251 26.15 -3.44 -8.19
CA GLN A 251 26.29 -3.64 -6.74
C GLN A 251 25.86 -2.38 -5.97
N GLN A 252 26.22 -1.19 -6.47
CA GLN A 252 25.84 0.09 -5.88
C GLN A 252 24.32 0.24 -5.78
N ASP A 253 23.58 -0.13 -6.83
CA ASP A 253 22.11 -0.15 -6.82
C ASP A 253 21.58 -1.06 -5.68
N THR A 254 22.18 -2.25 -5.50
CA THR A 254 21.77 -3.18 -4.44
C THR A 254 22.01 -2.60 -3.04
N ASP A 255 23.14 -1.93 -2.84
CA ASP A 255 23.48 -1.29 -1.56
C ASP A 255 22.56 -0.09 -1.27
N ILE A 256 22.22 0.70 -2.28
CA ILE A 256 21.23 1.79 -2.18
C ILE A 256 19.85 1.26 -1.78
N ALA A 257 19.38 0.18 -2.42
CA ALA A 257 18.10 -0.45 -2.07
C ALA A 257 18.05 -0.92 -0.61
N ASN A 258 19.15 -1.52 -0.13
CA ASN A 258 19.29 -1.98 1.25
C ASN A 258 19.31 -0.81 2.23
N LEU A 259 20.06 0.25 1.93
CA LEU A 259 20.11 1.47 2.74
C LEU A 259 18.72 2.11 2.88
N ARG A 260 17.98 2.27 1.76
CA ARG A 260 16.61 2.78 1.78
C ARG A 260 15.67 1.90 2.61
N THR A 261 15.85 0.58 2.54
CA THR A 261 15.04 -0.38 3.30
C THR A 261 15.31 -0.25 4.79
N LEU A 262 16.58 -0.06 5.17
CA LEU A 262 16.98 0.16 6.56
C LEU A 262 16.44 1.48 7.10
N ILE A 263 16.52 2.57 6.32
CA ILE A 263 15.94 3.87 6.67
C ILE A 263 14.44 3.72 6.94
N ASN A 264 13.69 3.13 6.01
CA ASN A 264 12.25 2.93 6.19
C ASN A 264 11.88 2.04 7.40
N ALA A 265 12.67 1.00 7.66
CA ALA A 265 12.49 0.15 8.83
C ALA A 265 12.76 0.89 10.14
N LEU A 266 13.73 1.81 10.16
CA LEU A 266 14.03 2.66 11.32
C LEU A 266 12.95 3.73 11.53
N GLU A 267 12.46 4.38 10.48
CA GLU A 267 11.33 5.32 10.55
C GLU A 267 10.11 4.66 11.21
N THR A 268 9.77 3.44 10.75
CA THR A 268 8.65 2.66 11.29
C THR A 268 8.87 2.32 12.78
N GLN A 269 10.10 1.95 13.16
CA GLN A 269 10.45 1.66 14.56
C GLN A 269 10.37 2.92 15.44
N VAL A 270 10.85 4.06 14.94
CA VAL A 270 10.80 5.36 15.64
C VAL A 270 9.36 5.77 15.89
N SER A 271 8.48 5.63 14.89
CA SER A 271 7.04 5.88 15.04
C SER A 271 6.40 4.96 16.08
N ALA A 272 6.65 3.64 16.00
CA ALA A 272 6.10 2.67 16.95
C ALA A 272 6.60 2.89 18.40
N LEU A 273 7.87 3.27 18.57
CA LEU A 273 8.43 3.62 19.88
C LEU A 273 7.79 4.87 20.46
N THR A 274 7.50 5.87 19.63
CA THR A 274 6.80 7.10 20.03
C THR A 274 5.40 6.80 20.56
N ASP A 275 4.63 5.99 19.85
CA ASP A 275 3.30 5.56 20.31
C ASP A 275 3.36 4.74 21.59
N ARG A 276 4.39 3.89 21.73
CA ARG A 276 4.64 3.11 22.93
C ARG A 276 4.94 4.01 24.14
N ILE A 277 5.77 5.04 23.97
CA ILE A 277 6.09 6.03 25.00
C ILE A 277 4.81 6.73 25.45
N ASN A 278 3.98 7.20 24.50
CA ASN A 278 2.70 7.85 24.81
C ASN A 278 1.77 6.93 25.62
N THR A 279 1.67 5.67 25.24
CA THR A 279 0.86 4.68 25.97
C THR A 279 1.36 4.45 27.40
N LEU A 280 2.68 4.35 27.57
CA LEU A 280 3.31 4.15 28.88
C LEU A 280 3.18 5.39 29.76
N ASP A 281 3.25 6.59 29.18
CA ASP A 281 3.01 7.87 29.88
C ASP A 281 1.57 7.95 30.42
N ILE A 282 0.58 7.63 29.59
CA ILE A 282 -0.83 7.56 30.01
C ILE A 282 -0.99 6.54 31.15
N SER A 283 -0.44 5.34 30.99
CA SER A 283 -0.52 4.28 32.01
C SER A 283 0.15 4.69 33.33
N ALA A 284 1.28 5.39 33.26
CA ALA A 284 1.97 5.91 34.45
C ALA A 284 1.11 6.95 35.18
N ARG A 285 0.52 7.91 34.46
CA ARG A 285 -0.38 8.93 35.03
C ARG A 285 -1.62 8.32 35.68
N GLU A 286 -2.25 7.34 35.02
CA GLU A 286 -3.39 6.61 35.59
C GLU A 286 -3.02 5.86 36.87
N ALA A 287 -1.84 5.23 36.91
CA ALA A 287 -1.35 4.53 38.09
C ALA A 287 -1.02 5.51 39.23
N VAL A 288 -0.49 6.70 38.94
CA VAL A 288 -0.27 7.78 39.93
C VAL A 288 -1.60 8.25 40.51
N ALA A 289 -2.59 8.58 39.67
CA ALA A 289 -3.92 9.02 40.12
C ALA A 289 -4.62 7.95 40.97
N ALA A 290 -4.42 6.67 40.64
CA ALA A 290 -4.93 5.53 41.40
C ALA A 290 -4.08 5.17 42.65
N LYS A 291 -3.01 5.92 42.94
CA LYS A 291 -2.05 5.68 44.05
C LYS A 291 -1.40 4.29 44.01
N ARG A 292 -1.18 3.75 42.82
CA ARG A 292 -0.54 2.45 42.59
C ARG A 292 0.95 2.61 42.27
N THR A 293 1.74 2.93 43.30
CA THR A 293 3.17 3.27 43.18
C THR A 293 4.01 2.26 42.39
N ILE A 294 3.84 0.95 42.64
CA ILE A 294 4.62 -0.09 41.95
C ILE A 294 4.33 -0.11 40.44
N GLN A 295 3.05 0.05 40.07
CA GLN A 295 2.63 0.06 38.66
C GLN A 295 3.11 1.34 37.96
N ALA A 296 3.02 2.49 38.63
CA ALA A 296 3.52 3.76 38.11
C ALA A 296 5.03 3.72 37.86
N LYS A 297 5.83 3.30 38.85
CA LYS A 297 7.29 3.18 38.70
C LYS A 297 7.68 2.16 37.61
N SER A 298 6.96 1.04 37.50
CA SER A 298 7.20 0.06 36.43
C SER A 298 6.89 0.61 35.04
N ALA A 299 5.81 1.39 34.89
CA ALA A 299 5.46 2.05 33.64
C ALA A 299 6.51 3.10 33.26
N LEU A 300 6.98 3.89 34.24
CA LEU A 300 8.04 4.89 34.05
C LEU A 300 9.38 4.28 33.65
N ARG A 301 9.82 3.20 34.30
CA ARG A 301 11.04 2.46 33.86
C ARG A 301 10.93 2.02 32.41
N SER A 302 9.77 1.48 32.04
CA SER A 302 9.52 1.00 30.67
C SER A 302 9.51 2.17 29.68
N LYS A 303 8.96 3.32 30.09
CA LYS A 303 8.95 4.55 29.29
C LYS A 303 10.37 5.05 29.05
N LYS A 304 11.18 5.19 30.12
CA LYS A 304 12.57 5.65 30.04
C LYS A 304 13.45 4.75 29.17
N LEU A 305 13.24 3.42 29.24
CA LEU A 305 13.93 2.46 28.35
C LEU A 305 13.53 2.67 26.88
N ALA A 306 12.24 2.89 26.62
CA ALA A 306 11.73 3.17 25.28
C ALA A 306 12.26 4.52 24.74
N GLU A 307 12.34 5.56 25.57
CA GLU A 307 12.93 6.87 25.22
C GLU A 307 14.42 6.75 24.90
N THR A 308 15.18 6.00 25.70
CA THR A 308 16.60 5.75 25.43
C THR A 308 16.77 5.05 24.09
N THR A 309 15.94 4.04 23.83
CA THR A 309 15.95 3.31 22.54
C THR A 309 15.56 4.24 21.40
N LEU A 310 14.52 5.06 21.56
CA LEU A 310 14.10 6.06 20.58
C LEU A 310 15.25 7.01 20.22
N ASN A 311 15.94 7.57 21.21
CA ASN A 311 17.08 8.47 20.99
C ASN A 311 18.18 7.80 20.17
N THR A 312 18.58 6.57 20.51
CA THR A 312 19.62 5.84 19.75
C THR A 312 19.18 5.53 18.31
N ARG A 313 17.90 5.16 18.11
CA ARG A 313 17.36 4.85 16.78
C ARG A 313 17.21 6.09 15.92
N SER A 314 16.73 7.20 16.47
CA SER A 314 16.63 8.49 15.78
C SER A 314 18.01 9.04 15.39
N ALA A 315 19.03 8.89 16.25
CA ALA A 315 20.40 9.26 15.90
C ALA A 315 20.95 8.41 14.75
N THR A 316 20.69 7.09 14.78
CA THR A 316 21.10 6.18 13.69
C THR A 316 20.38 6.51 12.38
N LEU A 317 19.08 6.81 12.44
CA LEU A 317 18.28 7.22 11.28
C LEU A 317 18.86 8.48 10.64
N SER A 318 19.12 9.52 11.43
CA SER A 318 19.71 10.78 10.95
C SER A 318 21.06 10.56 10.25
N GLN A 319 21.92 9.70 10.80
CA GLN A 319 23.21 9.37 10.18
C GLN A 319 23.04 8.65 8.82
N LEU A 320 22.06 7.76 8.72
CA LEU A 320 21.80 7.02 7.47
C LEU A 320 21.16 7.92 6.41
N GLU A 321 20.28 8.85 6.80
CA GLU A 321 19.69 9.86 5.90
C GLU A 321 20.76 10.82 5.35
N GLU A 322 21.70 11.26 6.20
CA GLU A 322 22.85 12.08 5.78
C GLU A 322 23.72 11.30 4.78
N THR A 323 24.04 10.05 5.09
CA THR A 323 24.81 9.17 4.20
C THR A 323 24.09 8.95 2.87
N TYR A 324 22.78 8.73 2.90
CA TYR A 324 21.96 8.58 1.69
C TYR A 324 21.97 9.84 0.84
N THR A 325 21.86 11.01 1.46
CA THR A 325 21.94 12.32 0.76
C THR A 325 23.31 12.54 0.11
N ALA A 326 24.40 12.15 0.79
CA ALA A 326 25.74 12.20 0.23
C ALA A 326 25.90 11.25 -0.97
N ILE A 327 25.37 10.02 -0.88
CA ILE A 327 25.36 9.06 -2.00
C ILE A 327 24.55 9.60 -3.18
N GLN A 328 23.38 10.18 -2.94
CA GLN A 328 22.56 10.78 -4.00
C GLN A 328 23.32 11.90 -4.71
N THR A 329 23.93 12.82 -3.94
CA THR A 329 24.75 13.91 -4.49
C THR A 329 25.91 13.38 -5.33
N ALA A 330 26.62 12.35 -4.85
CA ALA A 330 27.72 11.74 -5.58
C ALA A 330 27.25 11.04 -6.87
N ALA A 331 26.13 10.33 -6.83
CA ALA A 331 25.54 9.67 -7.99
C ALA A 331 25.11 10.68 -9.06
N ASP A 332 24.50 11.80 -8.65
CA ASP A 332 24.10 12.88 -9.54
C ASP A 332 25.34 13.56 -10.17
N GLN A 333 26.40 13.79 -9.39
CA GLN A 333 27.66 14.33 -9.91
C GLN A 333 28.30 13.42 -10.96
N VAL A 334 28.33 12.10 -10.73
CA VAL A 334 28.84 11.13 -11.72
C VAL A 334 28.02 11.19 -13.01
N ALA A 335 26.69 11.29 -12.91
CA ALA A 335 25.82 11.41 -14.08
C ALA A 335 26.10 12.69 -14.87
N ILE A 336 26.28 13.83 -14.18
CA ILE A 336 26.66 15.12 -14.80
C ILE A 336 28.00 15.00 -15.53
N VAL A 337 29.02 14.45 -14.88
CA VAL A 337 30.36 14.28 -15.46
C VAL A 337 30.33 13.38 -16.70
N SER A 338 29.57 12.29 -16.66
CA SER A 338 29.37 11.41 -17.81
C SER A 338 28.73 12.16 -18.99
N ALA A 339 27.69 12.97 -18.73
CA ALA A 339 27.04 13.78 -19.76
C ALA A 339 27.97 14.85 -20.36
N MET A 340 28.80 15.48 -19.52
CA MET A 340 29.84 16.42 -19.96
C MET A 340 30.88 15.73 -20.85
N SER A 341 31.35 14.55 -20.47
CA SER A 341 32.30 13.75 -21.26
C SER A 341 31.72 13.36 -22.63
N ALA A 342 30.47 12.90 -22.67
CA ALA A 342 29.77 12.60 -23.92
C ALA A 342 29.64 13.85 -24.81
N SER A 343 29.31 15.00 -24.23
CA SER A 343 29.19 16.28 -24.95
C SER A 343 30.54 16.75 -25.49
N ALA A 344 31.62 16.63 -24.70
CA ALA A 344 32.98 16.96 -25.11
C ALA A 344 33.42 16.06 -26.29
N ASN A 345 33.09 14.78 -26.27
CA ASN A 345 33.37 13.87 -27.38
C ASN A 345 32.60 14.24 -28.66
N VAL A 346 31.32 14.62 -28.54
CA VAL A 346 30.53 15.12 -29.68
C VAL A 346 31.14 16.41 -30.23
N LEU A 347 31.48 17.38 -29.36
CA LEU A 347 32.14 18.62 -29.76
C LEU A 347 33.48 18.35 -30.44
N LYS A 348 34.29 17.42 -29.92
CA LYS A 348 35.55 17.00 -30.55
C LYS A 348 35.31 16.42 -31.94
N SER A 349 34.29 15.57 -32.11
CA SER A 349 33.96 14.96 -33.40
C SER A 349 33.48 16.00 -34.43
N LEU A 350 32.63 16.94 -34.01
CA LEU A 350 32.13 18.02 -34.86
C LEU A 350 33.25 19.00 -35.22
N HIS A 351 34.17 19.28 -34.28
CA HIS A 351 35.32 20.15 -34.50
C HIS A 351 36.36 19.51 -35.44
N ALA A 352 36.53 18.19 -35.36
CA ALA A 352 37.35 17.42 -36.30
C ALA A 352 36.77 17.43 -37.73
N GLU A 353 35.46 17.57 -37.88
CA GLU A 353 34.77 17.64 -39.18
C GLU A 353 34.79 19.05 -39.80
N VAL A 354 34.91 20.11 -38.99
CA VAL A 354 34.89 21.52 -39.43
C VAL A 354 36.30 22.12 -39.60
N GLY A 355 37.36 21.41 -39.21
CA GLY A 355 38.74 21.83 -39.48
C GLY A 355 39.19 23.01 -38.63
N GLY A 356 39.36 22.75 -37.33
CA GLY A 356 40.14 23.58 -36.41
C GLY A 356 40.76 22.66 -35.37
N THR A 357 41.99 22.94 -34.95
CA THR A 357 42.66 22.19 -33.87
C THR A 357 43.20 23.20 -32.89
N GLU A 358 42.36 23.62 -31.94
CA GLU A 358 42.79 24.25 -30.69
C GLU A 358 41.57 24.41 -29.76
N GLY A 359 41.57 23.71 -28.60
CA GLY A 359 40.64 24.02 -27.50
C GLY A 359 39.76 22.90 -26.92
N VAL A 360 40.16 21.61 -26.96
CA VAL A 360 39.38 20.52 -26.29
C VAL A 360 40.17 19.78 -25.19
N GLU A 361 41.47 20.06 -25.01
CA GLU A 361 42.29 19.41 -23.98
C GLU A 361 42.04 20.00 -22.58
N GLU A 362 41.79 21.31 -22.47
CA GLU A 362 41.55 22.01 -21.19
C GLU A 362 40.22 21.62 -20.51
N VAL A 363 39.18 21.30 -21.28
CA VAL A 363 37.86 20.91 -20.73
C VAL A 363 37.88 19.47 -20.22
N VAL A 364 38.71 18.60 -20.81
CA VAL A 364 38.86 17.20 -20.38
C VAL A 364 39.78 17.12 -19.16
N ASP A 365 40.86 17.91 -19.08
CA ASP A 365 41.72 17.97 -17.90
C ASP A 365 41.01 18.59 -16.69
N ARG A 366 40.24 19.69 -16.85
CA ARG A 366 39.41 20.22 -15.74
C ARG A 366 38.34 19.23 -15.25
N LEU A 367 37.81 18.38 -16.14
CA LEU A 367 36.85 17.34 -15.74
C LEU A 367 37.52 16.24 -14.91
N ARG A 368 38.81 15.99 -15.16
CA ARG A 368 39.61 14.98 -14.46
C ARG A 368 40.03 15.45 -13.06
N ASP A 369 40.36 16.73 -12.92
CA ASP A 369 40.66 17.36 -11.63
C ASP A 369 39.43 17.41 -10.71
N GLU A 370 38.22 17.60 -11.25
CA GLU A 370 36.97 17.62 -10.46
C GLU A 370 36.50 16.20 -10.06
N MET A 371 36.95 15.15 -10.78
CA MET A 371 36.74 13.75 -10.40
C MET A 371 37.68 13.29 -9.28
N GLU A 372 38.81 13.98 -9.07
CA GLU A 372 39.82 13.65 -8.04
C GLU A 372 39.46 14.24 -6.65
N ASN A 373 38.41 15.06 -6.55
CA ASN A 373 37.93 15.71 -5.31
C ASN A 373 36.72 15.05 -4.62
N VAL A 374 36.40 13.78 -4.94
CA VAL A 374 35.19 13.10 -4.43
C VAL A 374 35.50 11.97 -3.41
N ASP A 375 36.71 11.90 -2.85
CA ASP A 375 37.10 10.78 -1.99
C ASP A 375 37.73 11.21 -0.65
N GLU A 376 36.96 11.90 0.21
CA GLU A 376 37.30 12.00 1.65
C GLU A 376 36.08 12.28 2.54
N VAL A 377 35.27 11.25 2.84
CA VAL A 377 34.50 11.21 4.09
C VAL A 377 34.51 9.78 4.62
N GLY A 378 35.48 9.49 5.49
CA GLY A 378 35.68 8.14 6.02
C GLY A 378 36.44 8.13 7.33
N ARG A 379 35.78 8.48 8.44
CA ARG A 379 36.01 7.92 9.79
C ARG A 379 35.09 8.54 10.83
N VAL A 380 34.92 7.76 11.91
CA VAL A 380 34.26 8.06 13.20
C VAL A 380 32.82 7.57 13.28
N ILE A 381 32.63 6.27 13.50
CA ILE A 381 31.54 5.78 14.35
C ILE A 381 32.08 4.58 15.15
N ASN A 382 32.43 4.81 16.41
CA ASN A 382 32.53 3.74 17.38
C ASN A 382 32.36 4.31 18.79
N GLU A 383 31.14 4.24 19.32
CA GLU A 383 30.83 3.89 20.71
C GLU A 383 29.33 4.05 20.99
N ALA A 384 28.74 3.04 21.63
CA ALA A 384 27.77 3.11 22.74
C ALA A 384 26.94 1.81 22.74
N SER A 385 27.18 0.84 23.64
CA SER A 385 27.01 0.83 25.11
C SER A 385 25.61 0.40 25.53
N THR A 386 25.61 -0.67 26.32
CA THR A 386 24.49 -1.36 26.95
C THR A 386 23.73 -0.44 27.92
N SER A 387 22.50 -0.07 27.59
CA SER A 387 21.66 0.83 28.40
C SER A 387 21.18 0.17 29.69
N LYS A 388 21.73 0.59 30.84
CA LYS A 388 21.08 0.44 32.16
C LYS A 388 20.22 1.68 32.38
N VAL A 389 18.96 1.49 32.76
CA VAL A 389 18.07 2.59 33.20
C VAL A 389 18.54 3.05 34.57
N ASP A 390 18.69 4.37 34.75
CA ASP A 390 18.96 4.95 36.07
C ASP A 390 17.67 4.95 36.91
N GLU A 391 17.74 4.38 38.12
CA GLU A 391 16.59 4.30 39.03
C GLU A 391 16.33 5.65 39.73
N GLU A 392 17.34 6.53 39.82
CA GLU A 392 17.20 7.86 40.43
C GLU A 392 16.32 8.76 39.55
N ASP A 393 16.56 8.78 38.24
CA ASP A 393 15.75 9.48 37.23
C ASP A 393 14.25 9.10 37.31
N VAL A 394 13.97 7.80 37.51
CA VAL A 394 12.59 7.28 37.57
C VAL A 394 11.87 7.76 38.83
N ASP A 395 12.59 7.84 39.94
CA ASP A 395 12.06 8.30 41.22
C ASP A 395 11.78 9.81 41.21
N GLU A 396 12.64 10.60 40.56
CA GLU A 396 12.41 12.02 40.33
C GLU A 396 11.18 12.29 39.44
N GLU A 397 11.05 11.57 38.31
CA GLU A 397 9.90 11.72 37.41
C GLU A 397 8.59 11.32 38.10
N PHE A 398 8.62 10.24 38.90
CA PHE A 398 7.48 9.82 39.72
C PHE A 398 7.07 10.91 40.71
N ALA A 399 8.03 11.50 41.44
CA ALA A 399 7.77 12.57 42.39
C ALA A 399 7.22 13.84 41.72
N ALA A 400 7.67 14.14 40.49
CA ALA A 400 7.13 15.23 39.69
C ALA A 400 5.66 15.00 39.30
N MET A 401 5.30 13.79 38.86
CA MET A 401 3.91 13.44 38.55
C MET A 401 2.99 13.46 39.77
N GLU A 402 3.46 12.99 40.94
CA GLU A 402 2.67 13.06 42.17
C GLU A 402 2.38 14.51 42.57
N ARG A 403 3.35 15.41 42.41
CA ARG A 403 3.15 16.84 42.66
C ARG A 403 2.12 17.44 41.71
N ALA A 404 2.22 17.13 40.41
CA ALA A 404 1.28 17.62 39.41
C ALA A 404 -0.16 17.09 39.63
N ASP A 405 -0.33 15.82 40.01
CA ASP A 405 -1.65 15.27 40.36
C ASP A 405 -2.24 15.96 41.59
N LYS A 406 -1.41 16.21 42.61
CA LYS A 406 -1.84 16.90 43.83
C LYS A 406 -2.29 18.33 43.54
N GLU A 407 -1.51 19.11 42.79
CA GLU A 407 -1.86 20.47 42.38
C GLU A 407 -3.16 20.52 41.57
N LYS A 408 -3.36 19.55 40.65
CA LYS A 408 -4.59 19.44 39.88
C LYS A 408 -5.81 19.17 40.77
N ARG A 409 -5.68 18.27 41.75
CA ARG A 409 -6.76 17.96 42.70
C ARG A 409 -7.08 19.13 43.61
N GLU A 410 -6.07 19.83 44.12
CA GLU A 410 -6.25 21.04 44.93
C GLU A 410 -6.98 22.13 44.13
N LYS A 411 -6.66 22.28 42.83
CA LYS A 411 -7.36 23.21 41.94
C LYS A 411 -8.82 22.80 41.69
N GLU A 412 -9.09 21.53 41.41
CA GLU A 412 -10.46 21.02 41.22
C GLU A 412 -11.30 21.16 42.50
N GLU A 413 -10.71 20.94 43.68
CA GLU A 413 -11.37 21.15 44.97
C GLU A 413 -11.61 22.63 45.27
N ALA A 414 -10.66 23.51 44.94
CA ALA A 414 -10.83 24.96 45.06
C ALA A 414 -11.94 25.48 44.12
N GLU A 415 -12.00 25.00 42.88
CA GLU A 415 -13.05 25.34 41.90
C GLU A 415 -14.43 24.85 42.37
N ARG A 416 -14.54 23.62 42.90
CA ARG A 416 -15.80 23.11 43.49
C ARG A 416 -16.22 23.89 44.72
N THR A 417 -15.27 24.27 45.56
CA THR A 417 -15.54 25.06 46.77
C THR A 417 -16.00 26.47 46.40
N ALA A 418 -15.35 27.11 45.43
CA ALA A 418 -15.74 28.40 44.90
C ALA A 418 -17.14 28.36 44.26
N ALA A 419 -17.46 27.32 43.49
CA ALA A 419 -18.78 27.12 42.91
C ALA A 419 -19.87 26.96 43.99
N ARG A 420 -19.60 26.17 45.04
CA ARG A 420 -20.54 25.97 46.16
C ARG A 420 -20.74 27.24 46.99
N LEU A 421 -19.69 28.04 47.21
CA LEU A 421 -19.80 29.33 47.89
C LEU A 421 -20.62 30.33 47.06
N ALA A 422 -20.42 30.38 45.74
CA ALA A 422 -21.20 31.24 44.85
C ALA A 422 -22.70 30.85 44.81
N GLU A 423 -23.02 29.55 44.87
CA GLU A 423 -24.39 29.05 44.98
C GLU A 423 -25.05 29.48 46.29
N LEU A 424 -24.35 29.36 47.43
CA LEU A 424 -24.83 29.80 48.74
C LEU A 424 -25.05 31.31 48.81
N GLU A 425 -24.13 32.12 48.25
CA GLU A 425 -24.31 33.57 48.16
C GLU A 425 -25.51 33.96 47.27
N GLY A 426 -25.80 33.18 46.22
CA GLY A 426 -26.99 33.36 45.39
C GLY A 426 -28.29 33.10 46.15
N LEU A 427 -28.32 32.04 46.97
CA LEU A 427 -29.47 31.70 47.82
C LEU A 427 -29.69 32.71 48.94
N ASP A 428 -28.64 33.22 49.57
CA ASP A 428 -28.78 34.25 50.61
C ASP A 428 -29.26 35.59 50.02
N LYS A 429 -28.78 35.98 48.82
CA LYS A 429 -29.32 37.14 48.10
C LYS A 429 -30.81 36.97 47.75
N GLN A 430 -31.25 35.77 47.37
CA GLN A 430 -32.67 35.49 47.12
C GLN A 430 -33.50 35.61 48.40
N ARG A 431 -33.01 35.07 49.52
CA ARG A 431 -33.68 35.18 50.83
C ARG A 431 -33.76 36.62 51.33
N ASP A 432 -32.73 37.43 51.09
CA ASP A 432 -32.73 38.84 51.45
C ASP A 432 -33.72 39.66 50.60
N VAL A 433 -33.87 39.30 49.31
CA VAL A 433 -34.88 39.89 48.42
C VAL A 433 -36.30 39.47 48.84
N GLU A 434 -36.51 38.20 49.16
CA GLU A 434 -37.80 37.69 49.67
C GLU A 434 -38.20 38.37 50.98
N LYS A 435 -37.29 38.48 51.96
CA LYS A 435 -37.53 39.21 53.20
C LYS A 435 -37.86 40.68 52.95
N SER A 436 -37.12 41.34 52.06
CA SER A 436 -37.37 42.75 51.71
C SER A 436 -38.74 42.94 51.06
N GLN A 437 -39.20 41.96 50.27
CA GLN A 437 -40.53 41.94 49.66
C GLN A 437 -41.65 41.64 50.66
N GLU A 438 -41.43 40.72 51.60
CA GLU A 438 -42.35 40.48 52.72
C GLU A 438 -42.49 41.74 53.58
N GLU A 439 -41.38 42.37 53.98
CA GLU A 439 -41.41 43.61 54.77
C GLU A 439 -42.13 44.76 54.04
N THR A 440 -41.95 44.89 52.72
CA THR A 440 -42.69 45.90 51.94
C THR A 440 -44.17 45.55 51.78
N ASN A 441 -44.53 44.28 51.67
CA ASN A 441 -45.93 43.84 51.62
C ASN A 441 -46.63 44.02 52.97
N THR A 442 -46.01 43.63 54.09
CA THR A 442 -46.55 43.86 55.44
C THR A 442 -46.71 45.36 55.71
N ARG A 443 -45.77 46.19 55.26
CA ARG A 443 -45.87 47.65 55.39
C ARG A 443 -46.99 48.26 54.53
N ARG A 444 -47.29 47.67 53.37
CA ARG A 444 -48.44 48.05 52.53
C ARG A 444 -49.77 47.60 53.13
N GLU A 445 -49.85 46.41 53.71
CA GLU A 445 -51.04 45.91 54.39
C GLU A 445 -51.39 46.76 55.62
N MET A 446 -50.40 47.11 56.46
CA MET A 446 -50.62 48.02 57.58
C MET A 446 -51.09 49.43 57.15
N GLN A 447 -50.65 49.92 55.99
CA GLN A 447 -51.12 51.20 55.43
C GLN A 447 -52.53 51.12 54.84
N ALA A 448 -52.97 49.95 54.40
CA ALA A 448 -54.32 49.71 53.88
C ALA A 448 -55.38 49.55 54.99
N GLU A 449 -55.01 49.08 56.18
CA GLU A 449 -55.92 49.02 57.35
C GLU A 449 -56.10 50.37 58.08
N THR A 450 -55.33 51.40 57.72
CA THR A 450 -55.39 52.74 58.36
C THR A 450 -56.22 53.76 57.55
N VAL A 451 -57.00 53.31 56.57
CA VAL A 451 -57.94 54.12 55.77
C VAL A 451 -59.33 53.50 55.88
#